data_AF-A0A497G4B3-F1
#
_entry.id   AF-A0A497G4B3-F1
#
_cell.length_a   1.000
_cell.length_b   1.000
_cell.length_c   1.000
_cell.angle_alpha   90.00
_cell.angle_beta   90.00
_cell.angle_gamma   90.00
#
_symmetry.space_group_name_H-M   'P 1'
#
loop_
_entity.id
_entity.type
_entity.pdbx_description
1 polymer ?
#
loop_
_entity_poly.entity_id
_entity_poly.type
_entity_poly.pdbx_seq_one_letter_code
_entity_poly.pdbx_strand_id
1 'polypeptide(L)'
;MRSKLDPLEREILEHLLKKGDKGITQEELLPLLNVDKRSCSRALLRLEKKGFIERRRAVVKGKKTYVIKPVLLEKKLLELYNAVRQIPCFRCPYLFSCAEGGDPSPEKCRILLSFLKGVRSELAKN
;
A
#
# COMPACT_ATOMS: atom_id res chain seq x y z
N MET A 1 -1.67 -13.84 12.20
CA MET A 1 -3.09 -14.29 12.08
C MET A 1 -3.41 -14.49 10.60
N ARG A 2 -3.32 -15.72 10.07
CA ARG A 2 -3.75 -16.01 8.68
C ARG A 2 -5.27 -15.93 8.64
N SER A 3 -5.83 -14.82 8.15
CA SER A 3 -7.26 -14.78 7.83
C SER A 3 -7.50 -15.82 6.74
N LYS A 4 -8.24 -16.89 7.07
CA LYS A 4 -8.59 -17.93 6.10
C LYS A 4 -9.49 -17.26 5.06
N LEU A 5 -8.97 -17.07 3.85
CA LEU A 5 -9.76 -16.61 2.71
C LEU A 5 -10.80 -17.68 2.38
N ASP A 6 -12.04 -17.26 2.20
CA ASP A 6 -13.07 -18.16 1.68
C ASP A 6 -12.80 -18.51 0.20
N PRO A 7 -13.40 -19.57 -0.36
CA PRO A 7 -13.13 -19.99 -1.73
C PRO A 7 -13.38 -18.88 -2.78
N LEU A 8 -14.47 -18.13 -2.63
CA LEU A 8 -14.83 -17.04 -3.53
C LEU A 8 -13.84 -15.87 -3.42
N GLU A 9 -13.42 -15.52 -2.20
CA GLU A 9 -12.39 -14.51 -1.96
C GLU A 9 -11.05 -14.88 -2.63
N ARG A 10 -10.67 -16.16 -2.60
CA ARG A 10 -9.46 -16.64 -3.27
C ARG A 10 -9.58 -16.52 -4.79
N GLU A 11 -10.69 -16.96 -5.35
CA GLU A 11 -10.93 -16.92 -6.79
C GLU A 11 -10.97 -15.48 -7.33
N ILE A 12 -11.63 -14.57 -6.61
CA ILE A 12 -11.60 -13.12 -6.89
C ILE A 12 -10.15 -12.62 -6.93
N LEU A 13 -9.34 -12.96 -5.93
CA LEU A 13 -7.95 -12.51 -5.88
C LEU A 13 -7.11 -13.06 -7.03
N GLU A 14 -7.27 -14.32 -7.41
CA GLU A 14 -6.57 -14.91 -8.55
C GLU A 14 -6.87 -14.19 -9.86
N HIS A 15 -8.13 -13.83 -10.10
CA HIS A 15 -8.50 -13.01 -11.26
C HIS A 15 -7.92 -11.60 -11.21
N LEU A 16 -7.95 -10.96 -10.04
CA LEU A 16 -7.39 -9.63 -9.84
C LEU A 16 -5.87 -9.61 -10.06
N LEU A 17 -5.14 -10.60 -9.55
CA LEU A 17 -3.69 -10.73 -9.72
C LEU A 17 -3.31 -10.88 -11.20
N LYS A 18 -4.08 -11.65 -11.98
CA LYS A 18 -3.88 -11.77 -13.44
C LYS A 18 -4.09 -10.46 -14.19
N LYS A 19 -4.99 -9.59 -13.70
CA LYS A 19 -5.24 -8.25 -14.28
C LYS A 19 -4.24 -7.20 -13.80
N GLY A 20 -3.65 -7.39 -12.62
CA GLY A 20 -2.69 -6.47 -12.01
C GLY A 20 -3.27 -5.06 -11.83
N ASP A 21 -2.46 -4.05 -12.10
CA ASP A 21 -2.81 -2.63 -11.89
C ASP A 21 -3.94 -2.11 -12.79
N LYS A 22 -4.30 -2.80 -13.88
CA LYS A 22 -5.46 -2.45 -14.71
C LYS A 22 -6.76 -2.59 -13.90
N GLY A 23 -6.79 -3.57 -13.00
CA GLY A 23 -7.99 -3.93 -12.25
C GLY A 23 -9.07 -4.53 -13.12
N ILE A 24 -10.25 -4.69 -12.52
CA ILE A 24 -11.46 -5.21 -13.15
C ILE A 24 -12.68 -4.54 -12.52
N THR A 25 -13.74 -4.33 -13.29
CA THR A 25 -14.99 -3.81 -12.73
C THR A 25 -15.78 -4.93 -12.04
N GLN A 26 -16.67 -4.55 -11.13
CA GLN A 26 -17.55 -5.53 -10.48
C GLN A 26 -18.50 -6.22 -11.48
N GLU A 27 -18.94 -5.52 -12.53
CA GLU A 27 -19.81 -6.09 -13.56
C GLU A 27 -19.10 -7.15 -14.41
N GLU A 28 -17.80 -6.98 -14.66
CA GLU A 28 -16.95 -7.97 -15.36
C GLU A 28 -16.63 -9.19 -14.50
N LEU A 29 -16.56 -9.05 -13.16
CA LEU A 29 -16.29 -10.15 -12.24
C LEU A 29 -17.44 -11.16 -12.15
N LEU A 30 -18.69 -10.70 -12.24
CA LEU A 30 -19.87 -11.55 -12.07
C LEU A 30 -19.91 -12.76 -13.04
N PRO A 31 -19.78 -12.57 -14.37
CA PRO A 31 -19.81 -13.69 -15.30
C PRO A 31 -18.56 -14.58 -15.20
N LEU A 32 -17.41 -14.04 -14.77
CA LEU A 32 -16.18 -14.81 -14.60
C LEU A 32 -16.25 -15.80 -13.43
N LEU A 33 -16.93 -15.41 -12.36
CA LEU A 33 -17.04 -16.17 -11.12
C LEU A 33 -18.35 -16.96 -11.01
N ASN A 34 -19.27 -16.78 -11.96
CA ASN A 34 -20.62 -17.35 -11.92
C ASN A 34 -21.36 -17.11 -10.58
N VAL A 35 -21.28 -15.87 -10.07
CA VAL A 35 -21.91 -15.47 -8.79
C VAL A 35 -22.89 -14.32 -8.96
N ASP A 36 -23.82 -14.19 -8.02
CA ASP A 36 -24.72 -13.05 -7.95
C ASP A 36 -24.04 -11.78 -7.40
N LYS A 37 -24.65 -10.63 -7.69
CA LYS A 37 -24.15 -9.30 -7.30
C LYS A 37 -23.98 -9.14 -5.80
N ARG A 38 -24.85 -9.74 -4.97
CA ARG A 38 -24.85 -9.61 -3.52
C ARG A 38 -23.70 -10.39 -2.91
N SER A 39 -23.50 -11.62 -3.36
CA SER A 39 -22.38 -12.48 -2.92
C SER A 39 -21.04 -11.88 -3.30
N CYS A 40 -20.89 -11.44 -4.57
CA CYS A 40 -19.69 -10.73 -5.03
C CYS A 40 -19.40 -9.47 -4.21
N SER A 41 -20.41 -8.62 -4.00
CA SER A 41 -20.26 -7.38 -3.21
C SER A 41 -19.83 -7.64 -1.76
N ARG A 42 -20.40 -8.67 -1.11
CA ARG A 42 -20.01 -9.08 0.25
C ARG A 42 -18.56 -9.60 0.30
N ALA A 43 -18.15 -10.42 -0.66
CA ALA A 43 -16.80 -10.94 -0.74
C ALA A 43 -15.78 -9.81 -0.97
N LEU A 44 -16.06 -8.90 -1.89
CA LEU A 44 -15.23 -7.71 -2.14
C LEU A 44 -15.11 -6.83 -0.89
N LEU A 45 -16.20 -6.61 -0.15
CA LEU A 45 -16.15 -5.84 1.10
C LEU A 45 -15.26 -6.52 2.16
N ARG A 46 -15.29 -7.85 2.27
CA ARG A 46 -14.42 -8.59 3.19
C ARG A 46 -12.96 -8.53 2.76
N LEU A 47 -12.67 -8.71 1.47
CA LEU A 47 -11.32 -8.58 0.91
C LEU A 47 -10.73 -7.19 1.12
N GLU A 48 -11.54 -6.14 0.95
CA GLU A 48 -11.13 -4.76 1.18
C GLU A 48 -10.83 -4.51 2.66
N LYS A 49 -11.70 -4.98 3.57
CA LYS A 49 -11.45 -4.92 5.02
C LYS A 49 -10.19 -5.67 5.45
N LYS A 50 -9.88 -6.78 4.77
CA LYS A 50 -8.65 -7.56 4.98
C LYS A 50 -7.42 -6.92 4.32
N GLY A 51 -7.60 -5.87 3.52
CA GLY A 51 -6.51 -5.14 2.86
C GLY A 51 -5.95 -5.80 1.60
N PHE A 52 -6.61 -6.83 1.05
CA PHE A 52 -6.13 -7.54 -0.15
C PHE A 52 -6.50 -6.84 -1.46
N ILE A 53 -7.50 -5.95 -1.45
CA ILE A 53 -7.97 -5.23 -2.64
C ILE A 53 -8.23 -3.77 -2.30
N GLU A 54 -8.19 -2.92 -3.33
CA GLU A 54 -8.71 -1.55 -3.28
C GLU A 54 -9.84 -1.37 -4.29
N ARG A 55 -10.86 -0.59 -3.91
CA ARG A 55 -11.95 -0.20 -4.81
C ARG A 55 -11.90 1.29 -5.09
N ARG A 56 -11.77 1.67 -6.37
CA ARG A 56 -11.87 3.07 -6.80
C ARG A 56 -13.17 3.30 -7.54
N ARG A 57 -13.86 4.39 -7.21
CA ARG A 57 -15.03 4.84 -7.97
C ARG A 57 -14.60 5.19 -9.39
N ALA A 58 -15.34 4.68 -10.36
CA ALA A 58 -15.13 4.96 -11.77
C ALA A 58 -16.48 5.18 -12.47
N VAL A 59 -16.44 5.81 -13.65
CA VAL A 59 -17.59 5.89 -14.53
C VAL A 59 -17.25 5.08 -15.78
N VAL A 60 -17.97 3.99 -15.99
CA VAL A 60 -17.80 3.12 -17.16
C VAL A 60 -19.10 3.18 -17.94
N LYS A 61 -19.04 3.59 -19.21
CA LYS A 61 -20.21 3.75 -20.09
C LYS A 61 -21.35 4.58 -19.45
N GLY A 62 -20.98 5.68 -18.78
CA GLY A 62 -21.94 6.58 -18.13
C GLY A 62 -22.53 6.07 -16.80
N LYS A 63 -22.19 4.84 -16.37
CA LYS A 63 -22.65 4.26 -15.11
C LYS A 63 -21.56 4.34 -14.04
N LYS A 64 -21.93 4.77 -12.82
CA LYS A 64 -21.03 4.73 -11.66
C LYS A 64 -20.79 3.28 -11.28
N THR A 65 -19.53 2.88 -11.28
CA THR A 65 -19.08 1.54 -10.90
C THR A 65 -17.81 1.64 -10.05
N TYR A 66 -17.29 0.48 -9.63
CA TYR A 66 -16.01 0.39 -8.94
C TYR A 66 -15.03 -0.41 -9.80
N VAL A 67 -13.83 0.13 -9.98
CA VAL A 67 -12.68 -0.63 -10.47
C VAL A 67 -11.98 -1.20 -9.25
N ILE A 68 -11.84 -2.52 -9.24
CA ILE A 68 -11.23 -3.29 -8.17
C ILE A 68 -9.82 -3.66 -8.60
N LYS A 69 -8.83 -3.42 -7.73
CA LYS A 69 -7.43 -3.75 -7.97
C LYS A 69 -6.89 -4.60 -6.83
N PRO A 70 -5.97 -5.55 -7.11
CA PRO A 70 -5.27 -6.24 -6.04
C PRO A 70 -4.33 -5.27 -5.33
N VAL A 71 -4.24 -5.40 -4.01
CA VAL A 71 -3.17 -4.76 -3.24
C VAL A 71 -1.98 -5.70 -3.26
N LEU A 72 -0.96 -5.32 -4.03
CA LEU A 72 0.31 -6.05 -4.07
C LEU A 72 1.17 -5.59 -2.90
N LEU A 73 1.25 -6.41 -1.85
CA LEU A 73 1.99 -6.06 -0.64
C LEU A 73 3.46 -5.75 -0.94
N GLU A 74 4.11 -6.51 -1.82
CA GLU A 74 5.48 -6.27 -2.26
C GLU A 74 5.64 -4.88 -2.89
N LYS A 75 4.70 -4.48 -3.76
CA LYS A 75 4.69 -3.15 -4.37
C LYS A 75 4.55 -2.05 -3.31
N LYS A 76 3.63 -2.21 -2.36
CA LYS A 76 3.47 -1.27 -1.24
C LYS A 76 4.71 -1.21 -0.35
N LEU A 77 5.34 -2.35 -0.07
CA LEU A 77 6.57 -2.41 0.70
C LEU A 77 7.71 -1.72 -0.03
N LEU A 78 7.80 -1.87 -1.36
CA LEU A 78 8.78 -1.17 -2.18
C LEU A 78 8.53 0.34 -2.21
N GLU A 79 7.29 0.78 -2.37
CA GLU A 79 6.90 2.19 -2.28
C GLU A 79 7.25 2.78 -0.90
N LEU A 80 6.91 2.06 0.18
CA LEU A 80 7.25 2.46 1.54
C LEU A 80 8.77 2.53 1.73
N TYR A 81 9.50 1.50 1.30
CA TYR A 81 10.96 1.45 1.35
C TYR A 81 11.58 2.66 0.64
N ASN A 82 11.13 2.96 -0.58
CA ASN A 82 11.60 4.12 -1.34
C ASN A 82 11.29 5.45 -0.64
N ALA A 83 10.15 5.57 0.03
CA ALA A 83 9.82 6.76 0.81
C ALA A 83 10.71 6.90 2.05
N VAL A 84 10.86 5.84 2.86
CA VAL A 84 11.61 5.91 4.13
C VAL A 84 13.12 5.97 3.93
N ARG A 85 13.66 5.38 2.85
CA ARG A 85 15.11 5.43 2.54
C ARG A 85 15.62 6.85 2.32
N GLN A 86 14.74 7.76 1.93
CA GLN A 86 15.08 9.18 1.74
C GLN A 86 15.25 9.92 3.07
N ILE A 87 14.69 9.40 4.17
CA ILE A 87 14.85 9.95 5.51
C ILE A 87 16.27 9.62 6.00
N PRO A 88 17.11 10.61 6.34
CA PRO A 88 18.51 10.36 6.72
C PRO A 88 18.63 9.49 7.97
N CYS A 89 17.69 9.61 8.91
CA CYS A 89 17.67 8.80 10.13
C CYS A 89 17.61 7.29 9.83
N PHE A 90 16.95 6.88 8.74
CA PHE A 90 16.83 5.46 8.37
C PHE A 90 18.17 4.82 7.95
N ARG A 91 19.18 5.64 7.66
CA ARG A 91 20.56 5.22 7.32
C ARG A 91 21.60 5.85 8.23
N CYS A 92 21.18 6.43 9.36
CA CYS A 92 22.07 7.16 10.25
C CYS A 92 22.93 6.17 11.03
N PRO A 93 24.27 6.37 11.09
CA PRO A 93 25.15 5.51 11.89
C PRO A 93 24.83 5.58 13.38
N TYR A 94 24.16 6.65 13.82
CA TYR A 94 23.75 6.85 15.21
C TYR A 94 22.31 6.41 15.49
N LEU A 95 21.63 5.69 14.59
CA LEU A 95 20.21 5.35 14.74
C LEU A 95 19.88 4.67 16.08
N PHE A 96 20.76 3.80 16.58
CA PHE A 96 20.53 3.06 17.83
C PHE A 96 20.92 3.82 19.10
N SER A 97 21.65 4.93 18.99
CA SER A 97 22.09 5.76 20.13
C SER A 97 21.43 7.15 20.16
N CYS A 98 20.78 7.56 19.08
CA CYS A 98 20.05 8.82 18.98
C CYS A 98 18.72 8.74 19.75
N ALA A 99 18.61 9.49 20.84
CA ALA A 99 17.43 9.48 21.71
C ALA A 99 17.09 10.90 22.18
N GLU A 100 15.84 11.11 22.59
CA GLU A 100 15.39 12.37 23.18
C GLU A 100 16.24 12.72 24.42
N GLY A 101 16.82 13.93 24.44
CA GLY A 101 17.70 14.40 25.51
C GLY A 101 19.13 13.82 25.49
N GLY A 102 19.44 12.91 24.55
CA GLY A 102 20.74 12.25 24.43
C GLY A 102 21.84 13.08 23.74
N ASP A 103 22.99 12.43 23.54
CA ASP A 103 24.05 12.90 22.64
C ASP A 103 24.58 11.68 21.84
N PRO A 104 24.15 11.50 20.57
CA PRO A 104 23.34 12.42 19.77
C PRO A 104 21.84 12.42 20.12
N SER A 105 21.13 13.48 19.76
CA SER A 105 19.66 13.55 19.89
C SER A 105 18.94 14.13 18.67
N PRO A 106 17.68 13.76 18.42
CA PRO A 106 16.91 14.29 17.30
C PRO A 106 16.77 15.81 17.32
N GLU A 107 16.57 16.41 18.49
CA GLU A 107 16.33 17.84 18.66
C GLU A 107 17.57 18.71 18.34
N LYS A 108 18.78 18.16 18.47
CA LYS A 108 20.05 18.84 18.15
C LYS A 108 20.69 18.37 16.84
N CYS A 109 20.06 17.44 16.13
CA CYS A 109 20.63 16.80 14.95
C CYS A 109 20.64 17.71 13.72
N ARG A 110 21.84 18.15 13.29
CA ARG A 110 22.01 18.98 12.08
C ARG A 110 21.62 18.26 10.77
N ILE A 111 21.81 16.95 10.71
CA ILE A 111 21.47 16.14 9.54
C ILE A 111 19.94 16.14 9.34
N LEU A 112 19.19 15.84 10.42
CA LEU A 112 17.74 15.86 10.42
C LEU A 112 17.20 17.27 10.13
N LEU A 113 17.76 18.30 10.77
CA LEU A 113 17.36 19.69 10.54
C LEU A 113 17.52 20.10 9.07
N SER A 114 18.63 19.72 8.43
CA SER A 114 18.88 20.05 7.03
C SER A 114 17.89 19.36 6.10
N PHE A 115 17.57 18.08 6.38
CA PHE A 115 16.55 17.33 5.65
C PHE A 115 15.18 17.98 5.78
N LEU A 116 14.75 18.36 7.00
CA LEU A 116 13.47 19.03 7.24
C LEU A 116 13.37 20.40 6.54
N LYS A 117 14.49 21.12 6.43
CA LYS A 117 14.57 22.39 5.69
C LYS A 117 14.63 22.22 4.17
N GLY A 118 14.71 20.99 3.66
CA GLY A 118 14.86 20.72 2.22
C GLY A 118 16.22 21.17 1.65
N VAL A 119 17.22 21.40 2.51
CA VAL A 119 18.57 21.80 2.10
C VAL A 119 19.43 20.55 1.94
N ARG A 120 20.12 20.42 0.80
CA ARG A 120 21.13 19.36 0.62
C ARG A 120 22.29 19.59 1.58
N SER A 121 22.41 18.78 2.63
CA SER A 121 23.56 18.83 3.54
C SER A 121 24.72 17.99 3.00
N GLU A 122 25.93 18.53 3.08
CA GLU A 122 27.15 17.85 2.62
C GLU A 122 27.60 16.72 3.57
N LEU A 123 27.00 16.64 4.76
CA LEU A 123 27.31 15.67 5.82
C LEU A 123 26.77 14.26 5.56
N ALA A 124 26.00 14.05 4.48
CA ALA A 124 25.44 12.75 4.11
C ALA A 124 26.35 11.90 3.19
N LYS A 125 27.64 12.27 3.05
CA LYS A 125 28.59 11.69 2.09
C LYS A 125 29.58 10.64 2.63
N ASN A 126 29.48 10.23 3.89
CA ASN A 126 30.30 9.12 4.42
C ASN A 126 29.43 7.94 4.81
#